data_AF-E4XK89-F1
#
_entry.id   AF-E4XK89-F1
#
_cell.length_a   1.000
_cell.length_b   1.000
_cell.length_c   1.000
_cell.angle_alpha   90.00
_cell.angle_beta   90.00
_cell.angle_gamma   90.00
#
_symmetry.space_group_name_H-M   'P 1'
#
loop_
_entity.id
_entity.type
_entity.pdbx_description
1 polymer ?
#
loop_
_entity_poly.entity_id
_entity_poly.type
_entity_poly.pdbx_seq_one_letter_code
_entity_poly.pdbx_strand_id
1 'polypeptide(L)'
;MNPRETATIEYVEDHKLQPLMQQLIELVTFSQPRDPRQFMIEQLQNLVSARDTGTEPPTLLEANNFAAIFGLIDITGRGSVSKAEAQSALRKVGIQSDLFQSELVTRETFVKAAEEEYKQINVTYKK
;
A
#
# COMPACT_ATOMS: atom_id res chain seq x y z
N MET A 1 26.69 -10.06 12.60
CA MET A 1 26.05 -10.44 11.32
C MET A 1 27.15 -10.76 10.33
N ASN A 2 27.02 -11.87 9.60
CA ASN A 2 27.95 -12.22 8.51
C ASN A 2 27.72 -11.27 7.32
N PRO A 3 28.77 -10.79 6.61
CA PRO A 3 28.61 -9.94 5.43
C PRO A 3 27.57 -10.43 4.39
N ARG A 4 27.41 -11.75 4.23
CA ARG A 4 26.39 -12.32 3.33
C ARG A 4 24.96 -12.11 3.84
N GLU A 5 24.75 -12.16 5.15
CA GLU A 5 23.44 -11.90 5.77
C GLU A 5 23.05 -10.44 5.62
N THR A 6 23.99 -9.51 5.86
CA THR A 6 23.75 -8.07 5.67
C THR A 6 23.35 -7.75 4.23
N ALA A 7 24.11 -8.24 3.23
CA ALA A 7 23.79 -8.01 1.83
C ALA A 7 22.43 -8.60 1.42
N THR A 8 22.01 -9.72 2.04
CA THR A 8 20.69 -10.31 1.79
C THR A 8 19.57 -9.42 2.33
N ILE A 9 19.74 -8.89 3.54
CA ILE A 9 18.76 -7.99 4.17
C ILE A 9 18.62 -6.71 3.34
N GLU A 10 19.76 -6.09 2.97
CA GLU A 10 19.78 -4.89 2.13
C GLU A 10 19.06 -5.14 0.79
N TYR A 11 19.32 -6.26 0.13
CA TYR A 11 18.64 -6.60 -1.12
C TYR A 11 17.12 -6.71 -0.96
N VAL A 12 16.65 -7.38 0.11
CA VAL A 12 15.22 -7.52 0.40
C VAL A 12 14.57 -6.17 0.67
N GLU A 13 15.24 -5.30 1.43
CA GLU A 13 14.74 -3.97 1.82
C GLU A 13 14.75 -2.97 0.67
N ASP A 14 15.81 -2.95 -0.15
CA ASP A 14 15.97 -2.04 -1.28
C ASP A 14 14.96 -2.36 -2.39
N HIS A 15 14.71 -3.65 -2.65
CA HIS A 15 13.78 -4.10 -3.68
C HIS A 15 12.35 -4.27 -3.16
N LYS A 16 12.08 -3.94 -1.89
CA LYS A 16 10.76 -4.06 -1.25
C LYS A 16 10.10 -5.42 -1.50
N LEU A 17 10.89 -6.50 -1.41
CA LEU A 17 10.42 -7.84 -1.78
C LEU A 17 9.26 -8.31 -0.88
N GLN A 18 9.34 -8.02 0.43
CA GLN A 18 8.29 -8.42 1.35
C GLN A 18 6.94 -7.73 1.07
N PRO A 19 6.87 -6.39 0.91
CA PRO A 19 5.67 -5.71 0.42
C PRO A 19 5.14 -6.24 -0.92
N LEU A 20 6.02 -6.48 -1.89
CA LEU A 20 5.62 -7.03 -3.21
C LEU A 20 4.96 -8.40 -3.07
N MET A 21 5.56 -9.31 -2.29
CA MET A 21 5.01 -10.64 -2.08
C MET A 21 3.66 -10.57 -1.35
N GLN A 22 3.53 -9.68 -0.36
CA GLN A 22 2.28 -9.49 0.36
C GLN A 22 1.16 -9.03 -0.59
N GLN A 23 1.42 -8.04 -1.44
CA GLN A 23 0.44 -7.55 -2.42
C GLN A 23 -0.02 -8.66 -3.39
N LEU A 24 0.90 -9.48 -3.89
CA LEU A 24 0.54 -10.59 -4.78
C LEU A 24 -0.34 -11.62 -4.07
N ILE A 25 -0.04 -11.94 -2.81
CA ILE A 25 -0.85 -12.86 -1.98
C ILE A 25 -2.25 -12.28 -1.77
N GLU A 26 -2.36 -10.99 -1.45
CA GLU A 26 -3.64 -10.30 -1.27
C GLU A 26 -4.48 -10.36 -2.56
N LEU A 27 -3.89 -10.02 -3.70
CA LEU A 27 -4.55 -10.05 -5.02
C LEU A 27 -5.05 -11.44 -5.37
N VAL A 28 -4.23 -12.48 -5.19
CA VAL A 28 -4.62 -13.89 -5.45
C VAL A 28 -5.73 -14.34 -4.51
N THR A 29 -5.62 -14.02 -3.22
CA THR A 29 -6.59 -14.45 -2.21
C THR A 29 -7.95 -13.78 -2.42
N PHE A 30 -7.94 -12.50 -2.82
CA PHE A 30 -9.16 -11.75 -3.11
C PHE A 30 -9.84 -12.24 -4.40
N SER A 31 -9.09 -12.37 -5.50
CA SER A 31 -9.65 -12.70 -6.81
C SER A 31 -9.96 -14.18 -7.01
N GLN A 32 -9.35 -15.07 -6.21
CA GLN A 32 -9.49 -16.53 -6.29
C GLN A 32 -9.47 -17.06 -7.74
N PRO A 33 -8.41 -16.75 -8.52
CA PRO A 33 -8.37 -17.09 -9.93
C PRO A 33 -8.23 -18.61 -10.11
N ARG A 34 -8.72 -19.11 -11.26
CA ARG A 34 -8.59 -20.55 -11.59
C ARG A 34 -7.13 -21.00 -11.72
N ASP A 35 -6.24 -20.12 -12.19
CA ASP A 35 -4.79 -20.36 -12.23
C ASP A 35 -4.04 -19.23 -11.51
N PRO A 36 -3.72 -19.42 -10.21
CA PRO A 36 -3.02 -18.42 -9.40
C PRO A 36 -1.63 -18.05 -9.92
N ARG A 37 -0.92 -18.98 -10.56
CA ARG A 37 0.45 -18.72 -11.03
C ARG A 37 0.43 -17.82 -12.25
N GLN A 38 -0.45 -18.13 -13.22
CA GLN A 38 -0.64 -17.30 -14.40
C GLN A 38 -1.09 -15.88 -14.01
N PHE A 39 -2.03 -15.79 -13.07
CA PHE A 39 -2.50 -14.50 -12.56
C PHE A 39 -1.36 -13.68 -11.93
N MET A 40 -0.52 -14.27 -11.07
CA MET A 40 0.63 -13.55 -10.48
C MET A 40 1.63 -13.07 -11.53
N ILE A 41 1.87 -13.85 -12.59
CA ILE A 41 2.73 -13.44 -13.71
C ILE A 41 2.16 -12.19 -14.38
N GLU A 42 0.87 -12.17 -14.67
CA GLU A 42 0.20 -11.01 -15.28
C GLU A 42 0.25 -9.77 -14.38
N GLN A 43 0.04 -9.93 -13.06
CA GLN A 43 0.18 -8.81 -12.12
C GLN A 43 1.60 -8.23 -12.11
N LEU A 44 2.63 -9.08 -12.12
CA LEU A 44 4.02 -8.63 -12.21
C LEU A 44 4.32 -7.93 -13.54
N GLN A 45 3.79 -8.43 -14.66
CA GLN A 45 3.92 -7.78 -15.97
C GLN A 45 3.26 -6.40 -15.99
N ASN A 46 2.08 -6.27 -15.38
CA ASN A 46 1.38 -5.00 -15.26
C ASN A 46 2.15 -4.00 -14.38
N LEU A 47 2.76 -4.46 -13.27
CA LEU A 47 3.62 -3.62 -12.43
C LEU A 47 4.85 -3.10 -13.20
N VAL A 48 5.50 -3.96 -13.98
CA VAL A 48 6.63 -3.57 -14.85
C VAL A 48 6.19 -2.56 -15.91
N SER A 49 5.07 -2.82 -16.58
CA SER A 49 4.53 -1.92 -17.60
C SER A 49 4.16 -0.55 -17.01
N ALA A 50 3.52 -0.53 -15.83
CA ALA A 50 3.15 0.70 -15.13
C ALA A 50 4.39 1.54 -14.78
N ARG A 51 5.46 0.91 -14.27
CA ARG A 51 6.74 1.56 -14.02
C ARG A 51 7.32 2.18 -15.30
N ASP A 52 7.33 1.45 -16.40
CA ASP A 52 7.98 1.88 -17.64
C ASP A 52 7.18 2.95 -18.39
N THR A 53 5.86 2.97 -18.23
CA THR A 53 4.95 3.93 -18.88
C THR A 53 4.55 5.10 -17.99
N GLY A 54 4.85 5.04 -16.68
CA GLY A 54 4.43 6.02 -15.69
C GLY A 54 2.92 5.98 -15.37
N THR A 55 2.22 4.90 -15.75
CA THR A 55 0.81 4.70 -15.39
C THR A 55 0.68 4.14 -13.98
N GLU A 56 -0.53 4.23 -13.41
CA GLU A 56 -0.78 3.69 -12.08
C GLU A 56 -0.66 2.15 -12.06
N PRO A 57 0.04 1.57 -11.06
CA PRO A 57 0.18 0.13 -10.94
C PRO A 57 -1.13 -0.54 -10.50
N PRO A 58 -1.35 -1.82 -10.84
CA PRO A 58 -2.50 -2.58 -10.34
C PRO A 58 -2.43 -2.71 -8.81
N THR A 59 -3.48 -2.28 -8.12
CA THR A 59 -3.60 -2.38 -6.66
C THR A 59 -5.03 -2.67 -6.23
N LEU A 60 -5.19 -3.29 -5.05
CA LEU A 60 -6.47 -3.43 -4.36
C LEU A 60 -6.90 -2.17 -3.59
N LEU A 61 -5.97 -1.23 -3.37
CA LEU A 61 -6.19 -0.01 -2.60
C LEU A 61 -6.30 1.18 -3.54
N GLU A 62 -7.51 1.44 -4.02
CA GLU A 62 -7.90 2.65 -4.72
C GLU A 62 -8.36 3.73 -3.73
N ALA A 63 -8.50 4.97 -4.22
CA ALA A 63 -9.10 6.10 -3.51
C ALA A 63 -10.37 5.74 -2.73
N ASN A 64 -11.24 4.95 -3.36
CA ASN A 64 -12.49 4.48 -2.80
C ASN A 64 -12.28 3.56 -1.58
N ASN A 65 -11.18 2.81 -1.52
CA ASN A 65 -10.83 1.98 -0.38
C ASN A 65 -10.42 2.83 0.82
N PHE A 66 -9.61 3.89 0.63
CA PHE A 66 -9.26 4.81 1.73
C PHE A 66 -10.46 5.59 2.25
N ALA A 67 -11.36 6.00 1.36
CA ALA A 67 -12.63 6.59 1.73
C ALA A 67 -13.50 5.65 2.57
N ALA A 68 -13.55 4.35 2.22
CA ALA A 68 -14.27 3.34 2.98
C ALA A 68 -13.61 3.06 4.35
N ILE A 69 -12.27 2.98 4.39
CA ILE A 69 -11.49 2.83 5.63
C ILE A 69 -11.77 4.01 6.58
N PHE A 70 -11.81 5.24 6.07
CA PHE A 70 -12.17 6.41 6.87
C PHE A 70 -13.57 6.28 7.46
N GLY A 71 -14.54 5.82 6.66
CA GLY A 71 -15.91 5.58 7.13
C GLY A 71 -16.00 4.54 8.25
N LEU A 72 -15.09 3.56 8.30
CA LEU A 72 -15.04 2.57 9.38
C LEU A 72 -14.50 3.13 10.71
N ILE A 73 -13.68 4.19 10.66
CA ILE A 73 -13.08 4.81 11.85
C ILE A 73 -13.84 6.05 12.32
N ASP A 74 -14.53 6.77 11.44
CA ASP A 74 -15.46 7.85 11.82
C ASP A 74 -16.83 7.28 12.21
N ILE A 75 -16.86 6.46 13.26
CA ILE A 75 -18.07 5.80 13.77
C ILE A 75 -19.15 6.85 14.14
N THR A 76 -18.73 8.06 14.50
CA THR A 76 -19.62 9.15 14.91
C THR A 76 -20.14 10.01 13.76
N GLY A 77 -19.64 9.82 12.53
CA GLY A 77 -20.03 10.61 11.36
C GLY A 77 -19.70 12.10 11.48
N ARG A 78 -18.65 12.47 12.23
CA ARG A 78 -18.26 13.87 12.48
C ARG A 78 -17.48 14.48 11.31
N GLY A 79 -17.02 13.66 10.36
CA GLY A 79 -16.18 14.08 9.23
C GLY A 79 -14.69 14.22 9.58
N SER A 80 -14.32 13.93 10.82
CA SER A 80 -12.94 13.99 11.34
C SER A 80 -12.70 12.94 12.42
N VAL A 81 -11.50 12.38 12.44
CA VAL A 81 -11.03 11.43 13.47
C VAL A 81 -9.74 11.94 14.10
N SER A 82 -9.32 11.34 15.22
CA SER A 82 -8.02 11.66 15.80
C SER A 82 -6.87 11.17 14.93
N LYS A 83 -5.71 11.83 15.03
CA LYS A 83 -4.46 11.39 14.38
C LYS A 83 -4.15 9.94 14.71
N ALA A 84 -4.30 9.53 15.96
CA ALA A 84 -4.01 8.18 16.41
C ALA A 84 -4.91 7.13 15.72
N GLU A 85 -6.21 7.41 15.57
CA GLU A 85 -7.16 6.53 14.88
C GLU A 85 -6.85 6.44 13.39
N ALA A 86 -6.62 7.58 12.74
CA ALA A 86 -6.22 7.65 11.33
C ALA A 86 -4.94 6.84 11.08
N GLN A 87 -3.89 7.10 11.86
CA GLN A 87 -2.61 6.42 11.72
C GLN A 87 -2.73 4.91 12.00
N SER A 88 -3.55 4.50 12.97
CA SER A 88 -3.79 3.08 13.26
C SER A 88 -4.49 2.37 12.10
N ALA A 89 -5.46 3.03 11.45
CA ALA A 89 -6.13 2.50 10.27
C ALA A 89 -5.17 2.29 9.10
N LEU A 90 -4.30 3.27 8.84
CA LEU A 90 -3.29 3.19 7.79
C LEU A 90 -2.30 2.04 8.01
N ARG A 91 -1.85 1.82 9.24
CA ARG A 91 -0.96 0.68 9.57
C ARG A 91 -1.59 -0.67 9.26
N LYS A 92 -2.91 -0.82 9.47
CA LYS A 92 -3.63 -2.06 9.16
C LYS A 92 -3.69 -2.36 7.66
N VAL A 93 -3.52 -1.35 6.82
CA VAL A 93 -3.49 -1.48 5.36
C VAL A 93 -2.08 -1.31 4.78
N GLY A 94 -1.05 -1.48 5.63
CA GLY A 94 0.34 -1.55 5.20
C GLY A 94 1.08 -0.20 5.13
N ILE A 95 0.42 0.91 5.43
CA ILE A 95 1.04 2.24 5.41
C ILE A 95 1.60 2.56 6.80
N GLN A 96 2.93 2.51 6.95
CA GLN A 96 3.59 2.69 8.26
C GLN A 96 4.06 4.12 8.55
N SER A 97 4.23 4.94 7.51
CA SER A 97 4.72 6.32 7.58
C SER A 97 3.76 7.23 8.36
N ASP A 98 4.29 8.13 9.20
CA ASP A 98 3.48 9.11 9.93
C ASP A 98 3.07 10.25 9.00
N LEU A 99 1.79 10.26 8.57
CA LEU A 99 1.31 11.13 7.50
C LEU A 99 0.67 12.43 8.00
N PHE A 100 0.34 12.52 9.29
CA PHE A 100 -0.52 13.57 9.80
C PHE A 100 0.20 14.45 10.82
N GLN A 101 0.13 15.77 10.65
CA GLN A 101 0.70 16.73 11.61
C GLN A 101 -0.37 17.29 12.57
N SER A 102 -1.64 17.26 12.17
CA SER A 102 -2.77 17.73 12.96
C SER A 102 -3.36 16.60 13.81
N GLU A 103 -3.77 16.91 15.05
CA GLU A 103 -4.49 15.98 15.94
C GLU A 103 -5.86 15.58 15.40
N LEU A 104 -6.47 16.42 14.55
CA LEU A 104 -7.71 16.13 13.83
C LEU A 104 -7.41 15.91 12.35
N VAL A 105 -7.87 14.79 11.83
CA VAL A 105 -7.69 14.38 10.43
C VAL A 105 -9.07 14.29 9.78
N THR A 106 -9.30 15.10 8.75
CA THR A 106 -10.53 15.05 7.96
C THR A 106 -10.49 13.92 6.93
N ARG A 107 -11.65 13.54 6.40
CA ARG A 107 -11.74 12.55 5.32
C ARG A 107 -10.87 12.92 4.12
N GLU A 108 -10.89 14.18 3.71
CA GLU A 108 -10.13 14.67 2.57
C GLU A 108 -8.62 14.55 2.82
N THR A 109 -8.16 15.02 3.99
CA THR A 109 -6.74 14.92 4.36
C THR A 109 -6.28 13.48 4.48
N PHE A 110 -7.11 12.60 5.05
CA PHE A 110 -6.82 11.17 5.17
C PHE A 110 -6.64 10.51 3.80
N VAL A 111 -7.62 10.66 2.91
CA VAL A 111 -7.63 10.00 1.60
C VAL A 111 -6.47 10.49 0.76
N LYS A 112 -6.25 11.81 0.70
CA LYS A 112 -5.16 12.39 -0.09
C LYS A 112 -3.79 11.93 0.39
N ALA A 113 -3.53 12.01 1.70
CA ALA A 113 -2.23 11.61 2.24
C ALA A 113 -1.97 10.11 2.05
N ALA A 114 -2.99 9.28 2.27
CA ALA A 114 -2.89 7.83 2.09
C ALA A 114 -2.61 7.45 0.63
N GLU A 115 -3.29 8.08 -0.33
CA GLU A 115 -3.05 7.87 -1.76
C GLU A 115 -1.65 8.26 -2.19
N GLU A 116 -1.18 9.43 -1.76
CA GLU A 116 0.17 9.92 -2.09
C GLU A 116 1.24 8.96 -1.56
N GLU A 117 1.14 8.55 -0.30
CA GLU A 117 2.08 7.62 0.31
C GLU A 117 2.02 6.23 -0.35
N TYR A 118 0.82 5.73 -0.61
CA TYR A 118 0.63 4.42 -1.24
C TYR A 118 1.21 4.39 -2.65
N LYS A 119 1.07 5.49 -3.41
CA LYS A 119 1.75 5.67 -4.70
C LYS A 119 3.27 5.65 -4.55
N GLN A 120 3.83 6.35 -3.56
CA GLN A 120 5.29 6.34 -3.33
C GLN A 120 5.81 4.94 -3.02
N ILE A 121 5.13 4.18 -2.15
CA ILE A 121 5.51 2.80 -1.80
C ILE A 121 5.58 1.92 -3.06
N ASN A 122 4.63 2.06 -3.99
CA ASN A 122 4.54 1.22 -5.18
C ASN A 122 5.33 1.76 -6.39
N VAL A 123 5.72 3.04 -6.41
CA VAL A 123 6.57 3.61 -7.48
C VAL A 123 8.06 3.34 -7.20
N THR A 124 8.45 3.09 -5.95
CA THR A 124 9.85 2.95 -5.53
C THR A 124 10.47 1.57 -5.85
N TYR A 125 9.97 0.84 -6.85
CA TYR A 125 10.74 -0.27 -7.43
C TYR A 125 11.90 0.32 -8.24
N LYS A 126 12.98 0.70 -7.53
CA LYS A 126 14.23 1.14 -8.16
C LYS A 126 14.74 0.04 -9.10
N LYS A 127 15.30 0.48 -10.23
CA LYS A 127 15.95 -0.37 -11.23
C LYS A 127 17.09 -1.20 -10.63
#